data_AF-A0AAQ4DL87-F1
#
_entry.id   AF-A0AAQ4DL87-F1
#
_cell.length_a   1.000
_cell.length_b   1.000
_cell.length_c   1.000
_cell.angle_alpha   90.00
_cell.angle_beta   90.00
_cell.angle_gamma   90.00
#
_symmetry.space_group_name_H-M   'P 1'
#
loop_
_entity.id
_entity.type
_entity.pdbx_description
1 polymer ?
#
loop_
_entity_poly.entity_id
_entity_poly.type
_entity_poly.pdbx_seq_one_letter_code
_entity_poly.pdbx_strand_id
1 'polypeptide(L)' 'MDTNAVACMMVMLLLCAGPAPAAGRCPSNEGVGSDCVFSNCTQEECAARGLECCPKPCGGRWCIEGVP' A
#
# COMPACT_ATOMS: atom_id res chain seq x y z
N MET A 1 9.53 -21.88 -31.49
CA MET A 1 8.95 -21.17 -30.33
C MET A 1 8.56 -22.23 -29.34
N ASP A 2 9.44 -22.53 -28.40
CA ASP A 2 9.39 -23.71 -27.55
C ASP A 2 8.25 -23.58 -26.53
N THR A 3 7.32 -24.53 -26.53
CA THR A 3 6.15 -24.56 -25.63
C THR A 3 6.52 -24.40 -24.15
N ASN A 4 7.73 -24.83 -23.77
CA ASN A 4 8.28 -24.68 -22.43
C ASN A 4 8.53 -23.22 -22.03
N ALA A 5 8.92 -22.36 -22.97
CA ALA A 5 9.18 -20.94 -22.69
C ALA A 5 7.88 -20.17 -22.40
N VAL A 6 6.79 -20.53 -23.10
CA VAL A 6 5.47 -19.93 -22.93
C VAL A 6 4.87 -20.33 -21.57
N ALA A 7 5.05 -21.59 -21.17
CA ALA A 7 4.62 -22.09 -19.86
C ALA A 7 5.34 -21.37 -18.70
N CYS A 8 6.66 -21.18 -18.79
CA CYS A 8 7.43 -20.44 -17.78
C CYS A 8 6.97 -18.99 -17.62
N MET A 9 6.69 -18.30 -18.73
CA MET A 9 6.19 -16.92 -18.71
C MET A 9 4.83 -16.80 -17.99
N MET A 10 3.91 -17.72 -18.28
CA MET A 10 2.58 -17.75 -17.65
C MET A 10 2.66 -17.99 -16.13
N VAL A 11 3.53 -18.92 -15.70
CA VAL A 11 3.72 -19.23 -14.28
C VAL A 11 4.30 -18.02 -13.54
N MET A 12 5.32 -17.35 -14.10
CA MET A 12 5.87 -16.13 -13.51
C MET A 12 4.83 -15.01 -13.39
N LEU A 13 3.98 -14.81 -14.41
CA LEU A 13 2.90 -13.82 -14.36
C LEU A 13 1.86 -14.13 -13.26
N LEU A 14 1.52 -15.40 -13.07
CA LEU A 14 0.58 -15.85 -12.03
C LEU A 14 1.14 -15.71 -10.61
N LEU A 15 2.45 -15.96 -10.42
CA LEU A 15 3.12 -15.77 -9.12
C LEU A 15 3.28 -14.29 -8.74
N CYS A 16 3.46 -13.40 -9.72
CA CYS A 16 3.55 -11.96 -9.50
C CYS A 16 2.18 -11.27 -9.35
N ALA A 17 1.10 -11.91 -9.81
CA ALA A 17 -0.27 -11.39 -9.76
C ALA A 17 -1.05 -11.89 -8.54
N GLY A 18 -0.37 -12.16 -7.42
CA GLY A 18 -1.02 -12.35 -6.14
C GLY A 18 -1.97 -11.17 -5.83
N PRO A 19 -3.05 -11.39 -5.07
CA PRO A 19 -3.99 -10.33 -4.76
C PRO A 19 -3.22 -9.14 -4.18
N ALA A 20 -3.34 -7.98 -4.82
CA ALA A 20 -2.86 -6.74 -4.25
C ALA A 20 -3.43 -6.66 -2.83
N PRO A 21 -2.63 -6.25 -1.82
CA PRO A 21 -3.18 -6.03 -0.48
C PRO A 21 -4.41 -5.15 -0.66
N ALA A 22 -5.56 -5.60 -0.16
CA ALA A 22 -6.78 -4.80 -0.18
C ALA A 22 -6.37 -3.41 0.33
N ALA A 23 -6.60 -2.38 -0.47
CA ALA A 23 -6.41 -1.01 -0.01
C ALA A 23 -7.19 -0.92 1.29
N GLY A 24 -6.49 -0.80 2.40
CA GLY A 24 -7.13 -0.76 3.70
C GLY A 24 -8.02 0.49 3.78
N ARG A 25 -8.56 0.72 4.94
CA ARG A 25 -9.08 2.05 5.26
C ARG A 25 -8.09 2.73 6.18
N CYS A 26 -8.05 4.05 6.11
CA CYS A 26 -7.36 4.82 7.12
C CYS A 26 -8.04 4.57 8.48
N PRO A 27 -7.28 4.25 9.54
CA PRO A 27 -7.82 4.12 10.88
C PRO A 27 -8.40 5.45 11.36
N SER A 28 -9.30 5.38 12.36
CA SER A 28 -9.80 6.57 13.05
C SER A 28 -8.64 7.27 13.78
N ASN A 29 -8.66 8.60 13.75
CA ASN A 29 -7.70 9.43 14.49
C ASN A 29 -8.15 9.70 15.94
N GLU A 30 -9.25 9.10 16.41
CA GLU A 30 -9.77 9.27 17.77
C GLU A 30 -8.78 8.74 18.82
N GLY A 31 -8.42 9.59 19.78
CA GLY A 31 -7.49 9.24 20.86
C GLY A 31 -6.03 9.08 20.45
N VAL A 32 -5.68 9.31 19.18
CA VAL A 32 -4.31 9.21 18.68
C VAL A 32 -3.55 10.49 19.00
N GLY A 33 -2.53 10.38 19.85
CA GLY A 33 -1.55 11.44 20.06
C GLY A 33 -0.70 11.63 18.81
N SER A 34 -0.53 12.88 18.37
CA SER A 34 0.32 13.24 17.24
C SER A 34 1.37 14.23 17.73
N ASP A 35 2.60 14.10 17.24
CA ASP A 35 3.68 15.07 17.41
C ASP A 35 3.47 16.35 16.57
N CYS A 36 2.36 16.39 15.82
CA CYS A 36 1.96 17.44 14.89
C CYS A 36 3.06 17.79 13.87
N VAL A 37 3.96 16.87 13.57
CA VAL A 37 4.96 17.05 12.52
C VAL A 37 4.28 16.98 11.17
N PHE A 38 4.33 18.09 10.45
CA PHE A 38 3.76 18.17 9.11
C PHE A 38 4.62 17.35 8.13
N SER A 39 4.01 16.35 7.52
CA SER A 39 4.62 15.52 6.47
C SER A 39 3.52 15.19 5.47
N ASN A 40 3.88 14.88 4.23
CA ASN A 40 2.89 14.52 3.22
C ASN A 40 3.39 13.31 2.42
N CYS A 41 2.45 12.49 1.95
CA CYS A 41 2.68 11.37 1.06
C CYS A 41 1.65 11.40 -0.08
N THR A 42 1.98 10.73 -1.17
CA THR A 42 1.04 10.30 -2.21
C THR A 42 0.64 8.84 -2.00
N GLN A 43 -0.48 8.44 -2.60
CA GLN A 43 -0.91 7.04 -2.52
C GLN A 43 0.11 6.15 -3.22
N GLU A 44 0.69 6.60 -4.34
CA GLU A 44 1.71 5.86 -5.09
C GLU A 44 2.97 5.58 -4.27
N GLU A 45 3.47 6.58 -3.53
CA GLU A 45 4.65 6.42 -2.66
C GLU A 45 4.43 5.39 -1.54
N CYS A 46 3.23 5.37 -0.95
CA CYS A 46 2.90 4.39 0.09
C CYS A 46 2.61 3.01 -0.51
N ALA A 47 1.92 2.94 -1.64
CA ALA A 47 1.59 1.69 -2.32
C ALA A 47 2.86 0.94 -2.80
N ALA A 48 3.90 1.65 -3.22
CA ALA A 48 5.21 1.06 -3.53
C ALA A 48 5.85 0.31 -2.34
N ARG A 49 5.38 0.60 -1.12
CA ARG A 49 5.81 -0.03 0.14
C ARG A 49 4.74 -0.95 0.73
N GLY A 50 3.62 -1.18 0.04
CA GLY A 50 2.48 -1.94 0.56
C GLY A 50 1.70 -1.23 1.67
N LEU A 51 1.79 0.11 1.75
CA LEU A 51 1.14 0.94 2.75
C LEU A 51 0.10 1.86 2.12
N GLU A 52 -0.68 2.53 2.96
CA GLU A 52 -1.69 3.50 2.57
C GLU A 52 -1.36 4.92 3.04
N CYS A 53 -1.65 5.90 2.20
CA CYS A 53 -1.41 7.30 2.53
C CYS A 53 -2.62 7.92 3.24
N CYS A 54 -2.53 8.02 4.56
CA CYS A 54 -3.65 8.40 5.42
C CYS A 54 -3.47 9.77 6.08
N PRO A 55 -4.56 10.49 6.40
CA PRO A 55 -4.49 11.77 7.07
C PRO A 55 -4.06 11.63 8.54
N LYS A 56 -3.20 12.55 8.99
CA LYS A 56 -2.77 12.67 10.39
C LYS A 56 -3.75 13.51 11.23
N PRO A 57 -3.78 13.35 12.58
CA PRO A 57 -4.67 14.11 13.47
C PRO A 57 -4.45 15.64 13.43
N CYS A 58 -3.20 16.11 13.35
CA CYS A 58 -2.87 17.55 13.29
C CYS A 58 -2.63 18.07 11.86
N GLY A 59 -3.04 17.31 10.83
CA GLY A 59 -2.77 17.64 9.43
C GLY A 59 -1.50 17.01 8.86
N GLY A 60 -1.41 17.01 7.53
CA GLY A 60 -0.46 16.19 6.80
C GLY A 60 -0.93 14.74 6.64
N ARG A 61 -0.03 13.88 6.15
CA ARG A 61 -0.30 12.47 5.83
C ARG A 61 0.88 11.57 6.19
N TRP A 62 0.60 10.29 6.43
CA TRP A 62 1.58 9.24 6.72
C TRP A 62 1.29 7.97 5.91
N CYS A 63 2.35 7.23 5.58
CA CYS A 63 2.21 5.87 5.09
C CYS A 63 2.06 4.92 6.27
N ILE A 64 0.89 4.29 6.40
CA ILE A 64 0.60 3.33 7.48
C ILE A 64 -0.03 2.07 6.90
N GLU A 65 -0.01 0.99 7.68
CA GLU A 65 -0.78 -0.20 7.35
C GLU A 65 -2.27 0.17 7.44
N GLY A 66 -2.98 0.01 6.32
CA GLY A 66 -4.42 0.19 6.31
C GLY A 66 -5.10 -0.90 7.14
N VAL A 67 -6.21 -0.56 7.79
CA VAL A 67 -7.03 -1.58 8.47
C VAL A 67 -7.91 -2.32 7.45
N PRO A 68 -8.18 -3.62 7.63
CA PRO A 68 -9.05 -4.40 6.73
C PRO A 68 -10.50 -3.88 6.67
#